data_AF-A0A8H5DAP5-F1
#
_entry.id   AF-A0A8H5DAP5-F1
#
_cell.length_a   1.000
_cell.length_b   1.000
_cell.length_c   1.000
_cell.angle_alpha   90.00
_cell.angle_beta   90.00
_cell.angle_gamma   90.00
#
_symmetry.space_group_name_H-M   'P 1'
#
loop_
_entity.id
_entity.type
_entity.pdbx_description
1 polymer ?
#
loop_
_entity_poly.entity_id
_entity_poly.type
_entity_poly.pdbx_seq_one_letter_code
_entity_poly.pdbx_strand_id
1 'polypeptide(L)'
;MGNSQIRIWYRESSKYSASLAKKLIMQHAIEDLRVPLAASPFKHERKQISHQDPLPTYAFYPFFCEHTCASEEKSGFRLRRVGKWFGEESRLVSHVNSGDSTHDFIAIVGNHADAREQLLAQAGTFDRGQALSITATPGHVVLSSRGSSAFTLAPPLEGQKNFSEIMDWVREQSPSTEFILSAPVLFWQAPDYDQPWRRRLVYETTPAPTGRTQILICEYTPEHSKGVPAEVEGDPIKIKNTSTPVLRGGSVTRLDVLMPDDTRDLRLTLTYDNELAEASWPHELSKLVGNKTPSPMSDAPLVLEHENQQYILKEDTFFQSSISSVESEAIPVNVTSERRFDHQSSESYLTYEINCSDLFSDVAWKTFWSRCEKATQDKSAPLLDEVHYQELQ
;
A
#
# COMPACT_ATOMS: atom_id res chain seq x y z
N MET A 1 -16.60 1.87 -26.41
CA MET A 1 -15.59 2.35 -25.44
C MET A 1 -15.44 3.84 -25.69
N GLY A 2 -15.92 4.68 -24.77
CA GLY A 2 -15.67 6.12 -24.86
C GLY A 2 -14.21 6.39 -24.54
N ASN A 3 -13.52 7.20 -25.35
CA ASN A 3 -12.19 7.68 -25.01
C ASN A 3 -12.32 8.57 -23.78
N SER A 4 -12.05 8.02 -22.58
CA SER A 4 -12.01 8.80 -21.34
C SER A 4 -10.90 9.84 -21.46
N GLN A 5 -11.26 11.07 -21.81
CA GLN A 5 -10.34 12.20 -21.83
C GLN A 5 -10.36 12.86 -20.46
N ILE A 6 -9.22 12.84 -19.76
CA ILE A 6 -9.02 13.63 -18.55
C ILE A 6 -8.63 15.05 -18.97
N ARG A 7 -9.32 16.05 -18.41
CA ARG A 7 -9.02 17.47 -18.61
C ARG A 7 -8.50 18.04 -17.31
N ILE A 8 -7.25 18.46 -17.28
CA ILE A 8 -6.66 19.15 -16.13
C ILE A 8 -6.51 20.62 -16.46
N TRP A 9 -7.07 21.49 -15.62
CA TRP A 9 -6.90 22.94 -15.72
C TRP A 9 -5.89 23.41 -14.68
N TYR A 10 -4.97 24.28 -15.08
CA TYR A 10 -3.99 24.89 -14.17
C TYR A 10 -3.81 26.37 -14.50
N ARG A 11 -3.22 27.12 -13.57
CA ARG A 11 -2.92 28.54 -13.77
C ARG A 11 -1.55 28.68 -14.41
N GLU A 12 -1.51 29.09 -15.68
CA GLU A 12 -0.26 29.23 -16.43
C GLU A 12 0.78 30.13 -15.73
N SER A 13 0.34 31.16 -15.01
CA SER A 13 1.21 32.06 -14.24
C SER A 13 1.86 31.41 -13.01
N SER A 14 1.36 30.25 -12.56
CA SER A 14 1.87 29.54 -11.38
C SER A 14 2.66 28.30 -11.81
N LYS A 15 3.99 28.38 -11.69
CA LYS A 15 4.91 27.24 -11.90
C LYS A 15 4.50 26.03 -11.07
N TYR A 16 4.08 26.26 -9.83
CA TYR A 16 3.59 25.22 -8.93
C TYR A 16 2.38 24.48 -9.54
N SER A 17 1.36 25.20 -9.99
CA SER A 17 0.15 24.57 -10.54
C SER A 17 0.42 23.82 -11.85
N ALA A 18 1.35 24.31 -12.68
CA ALA A 18 1.78 23.62 -13.88
C ALA A 18 2.56 22.33 -13.56
N SER A 19 3.43 22.37 -12.54
CA SER A 19 4.17 21.20 -12.05
C SER A 19 3.22 20.14 -11.49
N LEU A 20 2.27 20.56 -10.65
CA LEU A 20 1.24 19.70 -10.08
C LEU A 20 0.37 19.07 -11.18
N ALA A 21 -0.09 19.86 -12.15
CA ALA A 21 -0.88 19.33 -13.26
C ALA A 21 -0.11 18.28 -14.07
N LYS A 22 1.18 18.52 -14.37
CA LYS A 22 2.02 17.52 -15.04
C LYS A 22 2.17 16.26 -14.18
N LYS A 23 2.38 16.41 -12.88
CA LYS A 23 2.48 15.30 -11.94
C LYS A 23 1.21 14.45 -11.96
N LEU A 24 0.04 15.07 -11.85
CA LEU A 24 -1.25 14.37 -11.90
C LEU A 24 -1.46 13.61 -13.22
N ILE A 25 -1.13 14.23 -14.37
CA ILE A 25 -1.20 13.55 -15.68
C ILE A 25 -0.29 12.32 -15.71
N MET A 26 0.94 12.46 -15.22
CA MET A 26 1.92 11.40 -15.27
C MET A 26 1.65 10.28 -14.26
N GLN A 27 1.17 10.62 -13.06
CA GLN A 27 0.70 9.65 -12.08
C GLN A 27 -0.46 8.82 -12.65
N HIS A 28 -1.41 9.48 -13.31
CA HIS A 28 -2.48 8.75 -13.98
C HIS A 28 -1.97 7.83 -15.11
N ALA A 29 -0.86 8.17 -15.77
CA ALA A 29 -0.27 7.32 -16.82
C ALA A 29 0.43 6.06 -16.27
N ILE A 30 0.77 6.03 -14.98
CA ILE A 30 1.38 4.86 -14.31
C ILE A 30 0.37 4.09 -13.44
N GLU A 31 -0.84 4.62 -13.25
CA GLU A 31 -1.94 3.92 -12.58
C GLU A 31 -2.39 2.74 -13.43
N ASP A 32 -1.96 1.56 -13.01
CA ASP A 32 -2.36 0.31 -13.64
C ASP A 32 -3.75 -0.12 -13.15
N LEU A 33 -4.62 -0.52 -14.08
CA LEU A 33 -5.93 -1.08 -13.75
C LEU A 33 -5.72 -2.51 -13.26
N ARG A 34 -5.59 -2.65 -11.94
CA ARG A 34 -5.35 -3.96 -11.30
C ARG A 34 -6.65 -4.70 -11.03
N VAL A 35 -6.51 -6.01 -10.90
CA VAL A 35 -7.59 -6.95 -10.60
C VAL A 35 -7.21 -7.59 -9.26
N PRO A 36 -7.89 -7.25 -8.14
CA PRO A 36 -7.51 -7.74 -6.83
C PRO A 36 -7.75 -9.25 -6.69
N LEU A 37 -6.91 -9.94 -5.93
CA LEU A 37 -7.21 -11.26 -5.40
C LEU A 37 -8.20 -11.11 -4.24
N ALA A 38 -9.12 -12.05 -4.05
CA ALA A 38 -10.02 -12.02 -2.90
C ALA A 38 -9.80 -13.24 -2.00
N ALA A 39 -9.62 -13.00 -0.70
CA ALA A 39 -9.57 -14.08 0.28
C ALA A 39 -10.94 -14.75 0.36
N SER A 40 -10.96 -16.07 0.21
CA SER A 40 -12.19 -16.85 0.36
C SER A 40 -12.62 -16.79 1.82
N PRO A 41 -13.88 -16.46 2.11
CA PRO A 41 -14.40 -16.57 3.47
C PRO A 41 -14.63 -18.02 3.91
N PHE A 42 -14.63 -18.96 2.97
CA PHE A 42 -14.76 -20.39 3.24
C PHE A 42 -13.38 -21.02 3.16
N LYS A 43 -12.84 -21.46 4.30
CA LYS A 43 -11.92 -22.60 4.29
C LYS A 43 -12.69 -23.76 3.71
N HIS A 44 -12.15 -24.44 2.71
CA HIS A 44 -12.78 -25.58 2.06
C HIS A 44 -12.85 -26.82 2.99
N GLU A 45 -13.15 -26.65 4.29
CA GLU A 45 -13.52 -27.72 5.19
C GLU A 45 -14.95 -28.16 4.85
N ARG A 46 -15.03 -28.94 3.77
CA ARG A 46 -16.20 -29.69 3.30
C ARG A 46 -16.63 -30.80 4.29
N LYS A 47 -16.26 -30.69 5.56
CA LYS A 47 -16.61 -31.63 6.62
C LYS A 47 -17.91 -31.16 7.28
N GLN A 48 -19.02 -31.53 6.65
CA GLN A 48 -20.36 -31.60 7.25
C GLN A 48 -20.75 -30.41 8.12
N ILE A 49 -20.79 -29.20 7.54
CA ILE A 49 -21.54 -28.10 8.15
C ILE A 49 -22.98 -28.60 8.29
N SER A 50 -23.45 -28.68 9.53
CA SER A 50 -24.86 -28.89 9.87
C SER A 50 -25.71 -27.96 8.99
N HIS A 51 -26.72 -28.50 8.30
CA HIS A 51 -27.54 -27.84 7.27
C HIS A 51 -28.30 -26.56 7.69
N GLN A 52 -27.99 -25.93 8.83
CA GLN A 52 -28.81 -24.88 9.43
C GLN A 52 -28.18 -23.48 9.50
N ASP A 53 -26.87 -23.32 9.33
CA ASP A 53 -26.28 -21.99 9.37
C ASP A 53 -26.42 -21.29 8.01
N PRO A 54 -27.00 -20.08 7.94
CA PRO A 54 -27.11 -19.33 6.69
C PRO A 54 -25.71 -18.96 6.18
N LEU A 55 -25.52 -19.06 4.86
CA LEU A 55 -24.28 -18.65 4.22
C LEU A 55 -24.00 -17.16 4.48
N PRO A 56 -22.75 -16.76 4.76
CA PRO A 56 -22.39 -15.35 4.91
C PRO A 56 -22.73 -14.57 3.64
N THR A 57 -23.30 -13.39 3.84
CA THR A 57 -23.61 -12.43 2.78
C THR A 57 -22.69 -11.21 2.89
N TYR A 58 -22.55 -10.52 1.77
CA TYR A 58 -21.60 -9.43 1.55
C TYR A 58 -22.31 -8.26 0.88
N ALA A 59 -21.83 -7.05 1.13
CA ALA A 59 -22.33 -5.83 0.50
C ALA A 59 -21.21 -4.80 0.32
N PHE A 60 -21.43 -3.87 -0.60
CA PHE A 60 -20.56 -2.72 -0.81
C PHE A 60 -20.97 -1.57 0.10
N TYR A 61 -20.02 -1.07 0.88
CA TYR A 61 -20.22 0.06 1.78
C TYR A 61 -19.44 1.27 1.27
N PRO A 62 -19.99 2.49 1.35
CA PRO A 62 -19.22 3.69 1.07
C PRO A 62 -17.93 3.72 1.89
N PHE A 63 -16.82 4.00 1.23
CA PHE A 63 -15.52 4.14 1.87
C PHE A 63 -15.16 5.62 1.98
N PHE A 64 -14.80 6.04 3.19
CA PHE A 64 -14.32 7.39 3.47
C PHE A 64 -12.88 7.26 3.97
N CYS A 65 -11.94 7.90 3.26
CA CYS A 65 -10.56 7.98 3.69
C CYS A 65 -10.46 9.04 4.80
N GLU A 66 -9.87 8.68 5.94
CA GLU A 66 -9.62 9.62 7.04
C GLU A 66 -8.55 10.66 6.68
N HIS A 67 -7.61 10.27 5.82
CA HIS A 67 -6.61 11.18 5.27
C HIS A 67 -7.17 11.82 4.01
N THR A 68 -7.02 13.13 3.88
CA THR A 68 -7.38 13.92 2.70
C THR A 68 -6.44 13.61 1.53
N CYS A 69 -6.37 12.33 1.14
CA CYS A 69 -5.74 11.94 -0.09
C CYS A 69 -6.40 12.76 -1.21
N ALA A 70 -5.60 13.52 -1.93
CA ALA A 70 -6.05 14.45 -2.98
C ALA A 70 -6.74 13.76 -4.18
N SER A 71 -7.09 12.47 -4.04
CA SER A 71 -7.93 11.72 -4.95
C SER A 71 -9.33 12.33 -4.94
N GLU A 72 -9.63 13.05 -6.02
CA GLU A 72 -10.89 13.72 -6.33
C GLU A 72 -12.11 12.85 -6.00
N GLU A 73 -13.23 13.53 -5.65
CA GLU A 73 -14.63 13.15 -5.38
C GLU A 73 -15.23 11.86 -6.01
N LYS A 74 -14.47 10.77 -6.11
CA LYS A 74 -14.95 9.47 -6.56
C LYS A 74 -15.53 8.76 -5.35
N SER A 75 -16.79 8.39 -5.48
CA SER A 75 -17.43 7.48 -4.54
C SER A 75 -16.75 6.12 -4.63
N GLY A 76 -15.90 5.83 -3.66
CA GLY A 76 -15.28 4.54 -3.46
C GLY A 76 -16.13 3.65 -2.58
N PHE A 77 -16.16 2.35 -2.87
CA PHE A 77 -16.88 1.37 -2.07
C PHE A 77 -15.96 0.22 -1.66
N ARG A 78 -16.05 -0.19 -0.40
CA ARG A 78 -15.33 -1.36 0.10
C ARG A 78 -16.31 -2.53 0.26
N LEU A 79 -15.89 -3.71 -0.22
CA LEU A 79 -16.62 -4.94 0.01
C LEU A 79 -16.45 -5.41 1.45
N ARG A 80 -17.55 -5.70 2.15
CA ARG A 80 -17.50 -6.26 3.50
C ARG A 80 -18.60 -7.30 3.74
N ARG A 81 -18.35 -8.18 4.71
CA ARG A 81 -19.36 -9.11 5.24
C ARG A 81 -20.46 -8.36 6.00
N VAL A 82 -21.71 -8.71 5.72
CA VAL A 82 -22.89 -8.17 6.41
C VAL A 82 -22.94 -8.73 7.84
N GLY A 83 -23.30 -7.89 8.81
CA GLY A 83 -23.44 -8.28 10.23
C GLY A 83 -22.18 -8.14 11.08
N LYS A 84 -20.98 -8.11 10.48
CA LYS A 84 -19.70 -8.04 11.22
C LYS A 84 -19.33 -6.64 11.75
N TRP A 85 -20.15 -5.61 11.50
CA TRP A 85 -19.80 -4.20 11.71
C TRP A 85 -19.55 -3.82 13.17
N PHE A 86 -20.33 -4.36 14.10
CA PHE A 86 -20.28 -3.94 15.52
C PHE A 86 -19.35 -4.79 16.39
N GLY A 87 -18.55 -5.70 15.80
CA GLY A 87 -17.59 -6.53 16.53
C GLY A 87 -18.21 -7.56 17.51
N GLU A 88 -19.52 -7.52 17.76
CA GLU A 88 -20.20 -8.33 18.77
C GLU A 88 -20.25 -9.83 18.42
N GLU A 89 -20.34 -10.19 17.14
CA GLU A 89 -20.48 -11.60 16.72
C GLU A 89 -19.16 -12.39 16.70
N SER A 90 -18.02 -11.73 16.89
CA SER A 90 -16.73 -12.39 16.66
C SER A 90 -16.30 -13.37 17.75
N ARG A 91 -17.01 -13.46 18.88
CA ARG A 91 -16.71 -14.47 19.93
C ARG A 91 -17.06 -15.89 19.53
N LEU A 92 -17.93 -16.08 18.53
CA LEU A 92 -18.42 -17.40 18.15
C LEU A 92 -17.59 -18.09 17.05
N VAL A 93 -16.72 -17.36 16.33
CA VAL A 93 -15.99 -17.90 15.16
C VAL A 93 -14.47 -17.98 15.38
N SER A 94 -13.92 -17.37 16.43
CA SER A 94 -12.47 -17.26 16.64
C SER A 94 -11.79 -18.50 17.25
N HIS A 95 -12.46 -19.65 17.35
CA HIS A 95 -11.94 -20.81 18.11
C HIS A 95 -11.29 -21.93 17.29
N VAL A 96 -11.11 -21.76 15.97
CA VAL A 96 -10.33 -22.73 15.18
C VAL A 96 -8.85 -22.33 15.19
N ASN A 97 -8.22 -22.45 16.36
CA ASN A 97 -6.75 -22.45 16.55
C ASN A 97 -6.09 -23.72 15.97
N SER A 98 -6.64 -24.32 14.90
CA SER A 98 -5.89 -25.35 14.19
C SER A 98 -4.76 -24.62 13.48
N GLY A 99 -3.51 -24.89 13.86
CA GLY A 99 -2.29 -24.25 13.35
C GLY A 99 -2.01 -24.47 11.86
N ASP A 100 -3.03 -24.65 11.04
CA ASP A 100 -3.02 -24.73 9.58
C ASP A 100 -3.98 -23.68 9.00
N SER A 101 -3.59 -22.42 9.15
CA SER A 101 -4.24 -21.28 8.50
C SER A 101 -3.73 -21.12 7.06
N THR A 102 -3.91 -22.16 6.24
CA THR A 102 -3.90 -21.98 4.79
C THR A 102 -5.24 -21.32 4.44
N HIS A 103 -5.20 -20.01 4.20
CA HIS A 103 -6.34 -19.32 3.60
C HIS A 103 -6.46 -19.78 2.16
N ASP A 104 -7.68 -20.13 1.76
CA ASP A 104 -7.99 -20.33 0.35
C ASP A 104 -8.21 -18.94 -0.27
N PHE A 105 -7.50 -18.60 -1.34
CA PHE A 105 -7.82 -17.40 -2.10
C PHE A 105 -8.60 -17.78 -3.36
N ILE A 106 -9.53 -16.91 -3.73
CA ILE A 106 -10.29 -17.02 -4.97
C ILE A 106 -9.83 -15.89 -5.87
N ALA A 107 -9.13 -16.24 -6.95
CA ALA A 107 -8.86 -15.28 -8.01
C ALA A 107 -10.18 -14.82 -8.62
N ILE A 108 -10.25 -13.59 -9.14
CA ILE A 108 -11.44 -13.06 -9.83
C ILE A 108 -11.88 -13.96 -11.01
N VAL A 109 -10.95 -14.73 -11.58
CA VAL A 109 -11.22 -15.72 -12.64
C VAL A 109 -12.00 -16.95 -12.12
N GLY A 110 -12.27 -17.05 -10.82
CA GLY A 110 -13.05 -18.13 -10.19
C GLY A 110 -12.23 -19.37 -9.84
N ASN A 111 -10.93 -19.38 -10.10
CA ASN A 111 -10.04 -20.46 -9.71
C ASN A 111 -9.49 -20.20 -8.30
N HIS A 112 -9.34 -21.28 -7.53
CA HIS A 112 -8.51 -21.25 -6.33
C HIS A 112 -7.11 -20.79 -6.71
N ALA A 113 -6.57 -19.86 -5.94
CA ALA A 113 -5.24 -19.32 -6.13
C ALA A 113 -4.50 -19.33 -4.79
N ASP A 114 -3.20 -19.59 -4.85
CA ASP A 114 -2.28 -19.28 -3.77
C ASP A 114 -1.70 -17.87 -4.03
N ALA A 115 -1.77 -16.99 -3.04
CA ALA A 115 -1.33 -15.60 -3.20
C ALA A 115 0.17 -15.50 -3.53
N ARG A 116 1.01 -16.41 -3.00
CA ARG A 116 2.44 -16.47 -3.31
C ARG A 116 2.65 -16.94 -4.75
N GLU A 117 1.95 -17.99 -5.19
CA GLU A 117 2.04 -18.47 -6.57
C GLU A 117 1.58 -17.42 -7.58
N GLN A 118 0.49 -16.72 -7.30
CA GLN A 118 -0.02 -15.66 -8.19
C GLN A 118 0.95 -14.49 -8.28
N LEU A 119 1.54 -14.06 -7.15
CA LEU A 119 2.52 -12.99 -7.12
C LEU A 119 3.80 -13.37 -7.89
N LEU A 120 4.28 -14.60 -7.72
CA LEU A 120 5.42 -15.15 -8.48
C LEU A 120 5.11 -15.27 -9.98
N ALA A 121 3.90 -15.73 -10.34
CA ALA A 121 3.48 -15.87 -11.73
C ALA A 121 3.41 -14.51 -12.45
N GLN A 122 2.90 -13.47 -11.76
CA GLN A 122 2.84 -12.11 -12.31
C GLN A 122 4.23 -11.50 -12.53
N ALA A 123 5.16 -11.79 -11.63
CA ALA A 123 6.51 -11.26 -11.74
C ALA A 123 7.35 -11.96 -12.81
N GLY A 124 6.98 -13.19 -13.21
CA GLY A 124 7.61 -13.95 -14.27
C GLY A 124 8.93 -14.62 -13.84
N THR A 125 9.86 -14.85 -14.77
CA THR A 125 11.15 -15.48 -14.47
C THR A 125 12.15 -14.51 -13.83
N PHE A 126 12.77 -14.92 -12.73
CA PHE A 126 13.86 -14.20 -12.06
C PHE A 126 15.20 -14.88 -12.34
N ASP A 127 16.28 -14.11 -12.37
CA ASP A 127 17.61 -14.70 -12.47
C ASP A 127 18.01 -15.28 -11.10
N ARG A 128 18.64 -16.44 -11.11
CA ARG A 128 19.12 -17.08 -9.87
C ARG A 128 20.17 -16.18 -9.20
N GLY A 129 20.01 -15.94 -7.90
CA GLY A 129 20.96 -15.16 -7.08
C GLY A 129 20.52 -13.72 -6.81
N GLN A 130 19.38 -13.31 -7.36
CA GLN A 130 18.76 -12.02 -7.08
C GLN A 130 18.06 -12.01 -5.72
N ALA A 131 18.23 -10.93 -4.95
CA ALA A 131 17.54 -10.74 -3.68
C ALA A 131 16.08 -10.38 -3.96
N LEU A 132 15.16 -11.28 -3.60
CA LEU A 132 13.72 -11.04 -3.67
C LEU A 132 13.22 -10.70 -2.28
N SER A 133 12.45 -9.61 -2.18
CA SER A 133 11.78 -9.25 -0.94
C SER A 133 10.27 -9.15 -1.18
N ILE A 134 9.49 -9.68 -0.24
CA ILE A 134 8.06 -9.43 -0.21
C ILE A 134 7.75 -8.55 0.98
N THR A 135 6.96 -7.52 0.73
CA THR A 135 6.31 -6.76 1.78
C THR A 135 4.78 -6.91 1.70
N ALA A 136 4.13 -6.94 2.85
CA ALA A 136 2.69 -6.78 2.97
C ALA A 136 2.40 -5.44 3.64
N THR A 137 1.54 -4.65 3.00
CA THR A 137 1.10 -3.35 3.51
C THR A 137 -0.40 -3.41 3.76
N PRO A 138 -0.88 -3.17 4.99
CA PRO A 138 -2.30 -3.05 5.26
C PRO A 138 -2.91 -1.80 4.64
N GLY A 139 -4.18 -1.88 4.27
CA GLY A 139 -4.91 -0.78 3.66
C GLY A 139 -6.34 -1.16 3.32
N HIS A 140 -6.88 -0.54 2.27
CA HIS A 140 -8.24 -0.77 1.82
C HIS A 140 -8.27 -0.89 0.30
N VAL A 141 -8.84 -1.98 -0.21
CA VAL A 141 -9.18 -2.13 -1.61
C VAL A 141 -10.55 -1.48 -1.83
N VAL A 142 -10.54 -0.38 -2.58
CA VAL A 142 -11.70 0.43 -2.88
C VAL A 142 -12.10 0.23 -4.33
N LEU A 143 -13.36 -0.10 -4.55
CA LEU A 143 -13.94 -0.36 -5.86
C LEU A 143 -14.84 0.81 -6.27
N SER A 144 -14.68 1.24 -7.51
CA SER A 144 -15.43 2.34 -8.12
C SER A 144 -15.99 1.92 -9.48
N SER A 145 -17.21 2.35 -9.78
CA SER A 145 -17.83 2.07 -11.09
C SER A 145 -17.04 2.75 -12.21
N ARG A 146 -16.77 2.02 -13.30
CA ARG A 146 -16.03 2.56 -14.45
C ARG A 146 -16.84 3.67 -15.12
N GLY A 147 -16.23 4.86 -15.25
CA GLY A 147 -16.79 5.98 -15.99
C GLY A 147 -17.83 6.81 -15.23
N SER A 148 -18.06 6.55 -13.94
CA SER A 148 -18.83 7.48 -13.11
C SER A 148 -17.94 8.65 -12.69
N SER A 149 -18.20 9.84 -13.23
CA SER A 149 -17.57 11.09 -12.77
C SER A 149 -18.33 11.75 -11.63
N ALA A 150 -19.55 11.30 -11.32
CA ALA A 150 -20.37 11.86 -10.27
C ALA A 150 -20.18 11.06 -8.97
N PHE A 151 -20.03 11.78 -7.86
CA PHE A 151 -20.12 11.23 -6.52
C PHE A 151 -21.51 10.59 -6.32
N THR A 152 -21.55 9.29 -6.00
CA THR A 152 -22.78 8.57 -5.67
C THR A 152 -22.67 7.88 -4.33
N LEU A 153 -23.72 7.92 -3.52
CA LEU A 153 -23.82 7.09 -2.31
C LEU A 153 -24.39 5.70 -2.61
N ALA A 154 -24.95 5.50 -3.82
CA ALA A 154 -25.48 4.21 -4.24
C ALA A 154 -24.31 3.26 -4.59
N PRO A 155 -24.25 2.06 -3.98
CA PRO A 155 -23.20 1.10 -4.26
C PRO A 155 -23.26 0.60 -5.70
N PRO A 156 -22.13 0.16 -6.26
CA PRO A 156 -22.08 -0.33 -7.64
C PRO A 156 -22.80 -1.67 -7.82
N LEU A 157 -23.07 -2.39 -6.72
CA LEU A 157 -23.93 -3.56 -6.66
C LEU A 157 -24.82 -3.45 -5.41
N GLU A 158 -26.14 -3.38 -5.62
CA GLU A 158 -27.11 -3.17 -4.55
C GLU A 158 -27.44 -4.45 -3.77
N GLY A 159 -27.72 -4.25 -2.48
CA GLY A 159 -28.20 -5.29 -1.58
C GLY A 159 -27.11 -6.23 -1.06
N GLN A 160 -27.57 -7.25 -0.34
CA GLN A 160 -26.71 -8.31 0.19
C GLN A 160 -26.61 -9.42 -0.86
N LYS A 161 -25.40 -9.88 -1.14
CA LYS A 161 -25.10 -10.91 -2.13
C LYS A 161 -24.25 -12.00 -1.52
N ASN A 162 -24.32 -13.21 -2.08
CA ASN A 162 -23.33 -14.22 -1.74
C ASN A 162 -21.98 -13.85 -2.38
N PHE A 163 -20.89 -14.43 -1.87
CA PHE A 163 -19.55 -14.06 -2.32
C PHE A 163 -19.33 -14.36 -3.82
N SER A 164 -19.83 -15.49 -4.33
CA SER A 164 -19.71 -15.85 -5.75
C SER A 164 -20.38 -14.85 -6.68
N GLU A 165 -21.58 -14.35 -6.35
CA GLU A 165 -22.29 -13.33 -7.14
C GLU A 165 -21.48 -12.04 -7.24
N ILE A 166 -20.77 -11.66 -6.17
CA ILE A 166 -19.93 -10.47 -6.15
C ILE A 166 -18.70 -10.68 -7.03
N MET A 167 -18.05 -11.84 -6.94
CA MET A 167 -16.89 -12.16 -7.78
C MET A 167 -17.26 -12.22 -9.26
N ASP A 168 -18.43 -12.75 -9.61
CA ASP A 168 -18.97 -12.74 -10.97
C ASP A 168 -19.23 -11.30 -11.45
N TRP A 169 -19.84 -10.46 -10.60
CA TRP A 169 -20.04 -9.04 -10.91
C TRP A 169 -18.71 -8.29 -11.12
N VAL A 170 -17.71 -8.51 -10.26
CA VAL A 170 -16.37 -7.89 -10.41
C VAL A 170 -15.74 -8.32 -11.73
N ARG A 171 -15.87 -9.59 -12.13
CA ARG A 171 -15.37 -10.12 -13.41
C ARG A 171 -16.07 -9.45 -14.59
N GLU A 172 -17.40 -9.37 -14.56
CA GLU A 172 -18.22 -8.84 -15.65
C GLU A 172 -18.05 -7.33 -15.83
N GLN A 173 -18.09 -6.56 -14.74
CA GLN A 173 -18.03 -5.10 -14.80
C GLN A 173 -16.60 -4.56 -14.83
N SER A 174 -15.63 -5.34 -14.34
CA SER A 174 -14.23 -4.92 -14.19
C SER A 174 -14.11 -3.53 -13.56
N PRO A 175 -14.68 -3.31 -12.35
CA PRO A 175 -14.66 -2.00 -11.71
C PRO A 175 -13.23 -1.46 -11.56
N SER A 176 -13.09 -0.14 -11.45
CA SER A 176 -11.80 0.45 -11.11
C SER A 176 -11.47 0.08 -9.66
N THR A 177 -10.24 -0.34 -9.40
CA THR A 177 -9.80 -0.68 -8.06
C THR A 177 -8.63 0.20 -7.65
N GLU A 178 -8.70 0.74 -6.46
CA GLU A 178 -7.66 1.55 -5.83
C GLU A 178 -7.30 0.92 -4.49
N PHE A 179 -6.02 1.00 -4.12
CA PHE A 179 -5.59 0.59 -2.79
C PHE A 179 -5.18 1.81 -2.00
N ILE A 180 -5.89 2.06 -0.90
CA ILE A 180 -5.65 3.18 -0.02
C ILE A 180 -4.88 2.67 1.19
N LEU A 181 -3.68 3.20 1.39
CA LEU A 181 -2.81 2.84 2.52
C LEU A 181 -3.48 3.19 3.84
N SER A 182 -3.45 2.28 4.82
CA SER A 182 -3.94 2.54 6.17
C SER A 182 -3.18 1.68 7.18
N ALA A 183 -2.42 2.33 8.07
CA ALA A 183 -1.71 1.62 9.13
C ALA A 183 -2.68 1.21 10.26
N PRO A 184 -2.58 -0.02 10.77
CA PRO A 184 -3.32 -0.47 11.94
C PRO A 184 -2.88 0.28 13.21
N VAL A 185 -3.86 0.69 14.02
CA VAL A 185 -3.67 1.57 15.19
C VAL A 185 -2.85 0.85 16.26
N LEU A 186 -3.07 -0.47 16.44
CA LEU A 186 -2.28 -1.28 17.38
C LEU A 186 -0.78 -1.26 17.09
N PHE A 187 -0.39 -0.92 15.87
CA PHE A 187 1.01 -0.90 15.44
C PHE A 187 1.51 0.51 15.16
N TRP A 188 0.77 1.53 15.60
CA TRP A 188 1.25 2.89 15.70
C TRP A 188 2.34 2.97 16.76
N GLN A 189 3.55 2.62 16.36
CA GLN A 189 4.74 3.03 17.06
C GLN A 189 5.10 4.39 16.50
N ALA A 190 5.10 5.42 17.35
CA ALA A 190 5.69 6.69 16.98
C ALA A 190 7.12 6.39 16.51
N PRO A 191 7.53 6.82 15.30
CA PRO A 191 8.91 6.68 14.89
C PRO A 191 9.81 7.36 15.93
N ASP A 192 11.02 6.84 16.06
CA ASP A 192 12.02 7.46 16.91
C ASP A 192 12.28 8.90 16.43
N TYR A 193 11.89 9.88 17.25
CA TYR A 193 12.01 11.31 16.95
C TYR A 193 13.47 11.74 16.78
N ASP A 194 14.42 10.95 17.30
CA ASP A 194 15.85 11.19 17.13
C ASP A 194 16.36 10.83 15.72
N GLN A 195 15.57 10.10 14.93
CA GLN A 195 15.96 9.78 13.57
C GLN A 195 15.77 10.98 12.65
N PRO A 196 16.77 11.32 11.82
CA PRO A 196 16.61 12.38 10.84
C PRO A 196 15.57 11.98 9.80
N TRP A 197 14.75 12.94 9.39
CA TRP A 197 13.90 12.78 8.22
C TRP A 197 14.75 12.51 6.98
N ARG A 198 14.43 11.42 6.27
CA ARG A 198 15.00 11.09 4.97
C ARG A 198 13.99 11.45 3.89
N ARG A 199 14.44 11.81 2.69
CA ARG A 199 13.59 12.00 1.52
C ARG A 199 13.65 10.75 0.67
N ARG A 200 12.49 10.23 0.26
CA ARG A 200 12.34 9.10 -0.65
C ARG A 200 11.68 9.60 -1.94
N LEU A 201 12.35 9.35 -3.05
CA LEU A 201 11.81 9.53 -4.39
C LEU A 201 11.58 8.14 -4.99
N VAL A 202 10.34 7.84 -5.34
CA VAL A 202 9.98 6.59 -6.03
C VAL A 202 9.61 6.93 -7.46
N TYR A 203 10.34 6.35 -8.40
CA TYR A 203 10.05 6.43 -9.81
C TYR A 203 9.56 5.08 -10.32
N GLU A 204 8.60 5.11 -11.24
CA GLU A 204 8.11 3.92 -11.93
C GLU A 204 8.09 4.12 -13.44
N THR A 205 8.34 3.07 -14.19
CA THR A 205 8.09 3.08 -15.64
C THR A 205 6.59 2.97 -15.90
N THR A 206 6.14 3.45 -17.06
CA THR A 206 4.82 3.08 -17.56
C THR A 206 4.73 1.56 -17.76
N PRO A 207 3.56 0.93 -17.58
CA PRO A 207 3.40 -0.51 -17.79
C PRO A 207 3.82 -0.88 -19.21
N ALA A 208 4.92 -1.59 -19.35
CA ALA A 208 5.33 -2.16 -20.63
C ALA A 208 4.36 -3.29 -21.03
N PRO A 209 4.23 -3.63 -22.33
CA PRO A 209 3.43 -4.78 -22.77
C PRO A 209 3.84 -6.10 -22.13
N THR A 210 5.08 -6.18 -21.64
CA THR A 210 5.64 -7.32 -20.90
C THR A 210 5.10 -7.46 -19.48
N GLY A 211 4.32 -6.49 -18.99
CA GLY A 211 3.66 -6.50 -17.68
C GLY A 211 4.57 -6.21 -16.49
N ARG A 212 5.86 -5.92 -16.72
CA ARG A 212 6.81 -5.62 -15.64
C ARG A 212 6.99 -4.12 -15.48
N THR A 213 6.63 -3.60 -14.31
CA THR A 213 6.96 -2.24 -13.90
C THR A 213 8.37 -2.23 -13.34
N GLN A 214 9.25 -1.39 -13.90
CA GLN A 214 10.54 -1.10 -13.27
C GLN A 214 10.39 0.06 -12.30
N ILE A 215 11.23 0.07 -11.27
CA ILE A 215 11.27 1.09 -10.24
C ILE A 215 12.68 1.62 -10.05
N LEU A 216 12.77 2.88 -9.63
CA LEU A 216 13.96 3.45 -9.00
C LEU A 216 13.55 4.09 -7.68
N ILE A 217 14.23 3.75 -6.60
CA ILE A 217 14.01 4.28 -5.25
C ILE A 217 15.27 5.02 -4.82
N CYS A 218 15.21 6.34 -4.74
CA CYS A 218 16.29 7.18 -4.24
C CYS A 218 15.97 7.63 -2.81
N GLU A 219 16.83 7.29 -1.85
CA GLU A 219 16.70 7.70 -0.45
C GLU A 219 17.93 8.48 0.00
N TYR A 220 17.72 9.65 0.60
CA TYR A 220 18.83 10.47 1.10
C TYR A 220 18.40 11.36 2.27
N THR A 221 19.36 11.80 3.08
CA THR A 221 19.10 12.77 4.15
C THR A 221 19.37 14.18 3.61
N PRO A 222 18.38 15.07 3.49
CA PRO A 222 18.60 16.45 3.06
C PRO A 222 19.35 17.24 4.13
N GLU A 223 20.29 18.12 3.73
CA GLU A 223 21.07 18.96 4.67
C GLU A 223 20.18 19.95 5.46
N HIS A 224 19.02 20.31 4.90
CA HIS A 224 18.05 21.21 5.51
C HIS A 224 16.65 20.61 5.43
N SER A 225 16.11 20.17 6.56
CA SER A 225 14.72 19.70 6.70
C SER A 225 13.70 20.84 6.85
N LYS A 226 14.05 22.08 6.47
CA LYS A 226 13.13 23.23 6.56
C LYS A 226 11.86 22.93 5.76
N GLY A 227 10.71 22.80 6.41
CA GLY A 227 9.44 22.48 5.73
C GLY A 227 8.84 21.12 6.11
N VAL A 228 9.55 20.31 6.89
CA VAL A 228 8.94 19.25 7.69
C VAL A 228 8.12 19.90 8.81
N PRO A 229 6.93 19.38 9.20
CA PRO A 229 6.07 19.98 10.21
C PRO A 229 6.85 20.31 11.49
N ALA A 230 6.72 21.56 11.96
CA ALA A 230 7.39 22.08 13.16
C ALA A 230 6.85 21.49 14.48
N GLU A 231 5.92 20.53 14.41
CA GLU A 231 5.31 19.88 15.58
C GLU A 231 6.31 19.06 16.42
N VAL A 232 7.58 19.00 16.01
CA VAL A 232 8.68 18.36 16.74
C VAL A 232 9.79 19.39 17.04
N GLU A 233 9.43 20.56 17.57
CA GLU A 233 10.41 21.49 18.19
C GLU A 233 10.85 20.95 19.56
N GLY A 234 11.49 19.78 19.56
CA GLY A 234 12.44 19.43 20.62
C GLY A 234 13.74 20.21 20.41
N ASP A 235 14.48 20.47 21.50
CA ASP A 235 15.80 21.12 21.41
C ASP A 235 16.66 20.47 20.31
N PRO A 236 17.44 21.24 19.53
CA PRO A 236 18.19 20.73 18.39
C PRO A 236 19.24 19.70 18.84
N ILE A 237 18.86 18.43 18.84
CA ILE A 237 19.77 17.31 19.07
C ILE A 237 20.76 17.30 17.90
N LYS A 238 22.05 17.31 18.21
CA LYS A 238 23.12 17.20 17.20
C LYS A 238 23.11 15.77 16.63
N ILE A 239 22.28 15.54 15.61
CA ILE A 239 22.21 14.27 14.89
C ILE A 239 23.56 14.04 14.18
N LYS A 240 24.30 13.03 14.62
CA LYS A 240 25.68 12.74 14.14
C LYS A 240 25.74 11.74 12.99
N ASN A 241 24.60 11.21 12.53
CA ASN A 241 24.55 10.14 11.54
C ASN A 241 23.88 10.64 10.25
N THR A 242 24.67 11.17 9.32
CA THR A 242 24.21 11.35 7.93
C THR A 242 24.25 9.98 7.25
N SER A 243 23.08 9.38 7.02
CA SER A 243 22.99 8.16 6.22
C SER A 243 23.54 8.43 4.81
N THR A 244 24.33 7.50 4.27
CA THR A 244 24.77 7.58 2.88
C THR A 244 23.55 7.54 1.97
N PRO A 245 23.46 8.41 0.96
CA PRO A 245 22.43 8.31 -0.06
C PRO A 245 22.44 6.93 -0.72
N VAL A 246 21.25 6.38 -0.97
CA VAL A 246 21.08 5.06 -1.58
C VAL A 246 20.15 5.19 -2.78
N LEU A 247 20.54 4.61 -3.91
CA LEU A 247 19.66 4.42 -5.07
C LEU A 247 19.50 2.92 -5.30
N ARG A 248 18.25 2.48 -5.36
CA ARG A 248 17.89 1.09 -5.66
C ARG A 248 17.11 1.06 -6.96
N GLY A 249 17.33 0.02 -7.77
CA GLY A 249 16.63 -0.18 -9.02
C GLY A 249 16.29 -1.63 -9.27
N GLY A 250 15.17 -1.87 -9.97
CA GLY A 250 14.76 -3.19 -10.41
C GLY A 250 13.26 -3.25 -10.73
N SER A 251 12.60 -4.37 -10.49
CA SER A 251 11.20 -4.59 -10.85
C SER A 251 10.28 -4.70 -9.65
N VAL A 252 9.05 -4.22 -9.79
CA VAL A 252 8.01 -4.34 -8.78
C VAL A 252 6.79 -5.07 -9.33
N THR A 253 6.23 -5.97 -8.54
CA THR A 253 4.94 -6.60 -8.80
C THR A 253 4.05 -6.42 -7.58
N ARG A 254 2.77 -6.13 -7.80
CA ARG A 254 1.83 -5.83 -6.72
C ARG A 254 0.57 -6.64 -6.86
N LEU A 255 0.15 -7.25 -5.77
CA LEU A 255 -1.07 -8.02 -5.66
C LEU A 255 -1.92 -7.46 -4.51
N ASP A 256 -3.06 -6.88 -4.85
CA ASP A 256 -4.03 -6.42 -3.88
C ASP A 256 -4.89 -7.61 -3.44
N VAL A 257 -5.01 -7.84 -2.15
CA VAL A 257 -5.76 -8.95 -1.54
C VAL A 257 -6.91 -8.38 -0.73
N LEU A 258 -8.12 -8.56 -1.25
CA LEU A 258 -9.38 -8.17 -0.62
C LEU A 258 -9.69 -9.13 0.54
N MET A 259 -9.88 -8.58 1.73
CA MET A 259 -10.15 -9.31 2.96
C MET A 259 -11.53 -8.86 3.49
N PRO A 260 -12.64 -9.31 2.88
CA PRO A 260 -13.98 -8.75 3.13
C PRO A 260 -14.49 -9.05 4.55
N ASP A 261 -13.89 -10.03 5.21
CA ASP A 261 -14.17 -10.37 6.59
C ASP A 261 -13.31 -9.54 7.58
N ASP A 262 -12.23 -8.89 7.17
CA ASP A 262 -11.31 -8.19 8.07
C ASP A 262 -11.49 -6.66 8.07
N THR A 263 -10.92 -5.98 9.08
CA THR A 263 -11.02 -4.52 9.18
C THR A 263 -10.18 -3.82 8.13
N ARG A 264 -9.16 -4.49 7.59
CA ARG A 264 -8.29 -4.01 6.49
C ARG A 264 -8.05 -5.09 5.45
N ASP A 265 -7.69 -4.64 4.27
CA ASP A 265 -7.21 -5.45 3.15
C ASP A 265 -5.67 -5.41 3.13
N LEU A 266 -5.05 -6.13 2.20
CA LEU A 266 -3.59 -6.19 2.07
C LEU A 266 -3.14 -5.84 0.66
N ARG A 267 -1.97 -5.22 0.54
CA ARG A 267 -1.20 -5.18 -0.70
C ARG A 267 0.08 -5.95 -0.48
N LEU A 268 0.27 -7.01 -1.25
CA LEU A 268 1.55 -7.69 -1.35
C LEU A 268 2.37 -7.01 -2.43
N THR A 269 3.59 -6.62 -2.10
CA THR A 269 4.55 -6.06 -3.05
C THR A 269 5.74 -6.99 -3.10
N LEU A 270 5.97 -7.59 -4.26
CA LEU A 270 7.21 -8.29 -4.55
C LEU A 270 8.15 -7.30 -5.21
N THR A 271 9.24 -6.99 -4.51
CA THR A 271 10.28 -6.11 -4.99
C THR A 271 11.51 -6.94 -5.30
N TYR A 272 11.97 -6.76 -6.53
CA TYR A 272 13.32 -7.09 -6.92
C TYR A 272 14.06 -5.79 -7.10
N ASP A 273 14.93 -5.44 -6.15
CA ASP A 273 15.75 -4.24 -6.23
C ASP A 273 17.18 -4.56 -5.81
N ASN A 274 18.13 -3.94 -6.51
CA ASN A 274 19.53 -3.93 -6.09
C ASN A 274 19.97 -2.49 -5.88
N GLU A 275 20.88 -2.31 -4.94
CA GLU A 275 21.59 -1.06 -4.79
C GLU A 275 22.44 -0.81 -6.04
N LEU A 276 22.23 0.36 -6.66
CA LEU A 276 22.95 0.81 -7.83
C LEU A 276 24.21 1.55 -7.38
N ALA A 277 25.34 1.21 -8.00
CA ALA A 277 26.59 1.93 -7.77
C ALA A 277 26.43 3.41 -8.16
N GLU A 278 27.03 4.32 -7.40
CA GLU A 278 26.89 5.77 -7.64
C GLU A 278 27.24 6.19 -9.08
N ALA A 279 28.20 5.50 -9.71
CA ALA A 279 28.59 5.72 -11.10
C ALA A 279 27.49 5.39 -12.14
N SER A 280 26.50 4.57 -11.76
CA SER A 280 25.35 4.22 -12.60
C SER A 280 24.10 5.02 -12.27
N TRP A 281 24.16 6.01 -11.37
CA TRP A 281 22.99 6.82 -11.05
C TRP A 281 22.58 7.72 -12.23
N PRO A 282 21.27 7.98 -12.44
CA PRO A 282 20.82 9.02 -13.35
C PRO A 282 21.42 10.37 -12.96
N HIS A 283 21.91 11.13 -13.95
CA HIS A 283 22.61 12.39 -13.73
C HIS A 283 21.80 13.39 -12.90
N GLU A 284 20.49 13.43 -13.11
CA GLU A 284 19.55 14.29 -12.41
C GLU A 284 19.46 13.96 -10.92
N LEU A 285 19.46 12.67 -10.57
CA LEU A 285 19.42 12.21 -9.17
C LEU A 285 20.77 12.43 -8.48
N SER A 286 21.89 12.15 -9.14
CA SER A 286 23.23 12.47 -8.62
C SER A 286 23.38 13.97 -8.34
N LYS A 287 22.89 14.82 -9.26
CA LYS A 287 22.88 16.27 -9.07
C LYS A 287 21.98 16.70 -7.91
N LEU A 288 20.79 16.10 -7.79
CA LEU A 288 19.84 16.41 -6.71
C LEU A 288 20.43 16.07 -5.34
N VAL A 289 21.04 14.89 -5.21
CA VAL A 289 21.66 14.40 -3.98
C VAL A 289 22.95 15.16 -3.64
N GLY A 290 23.75 15.52 -4.65
CA GLY A 290 25.01 16.26 -4.46
C GLY A 290 24.84 17.76 -4.17
N ASN A 291 23.65 18.32 -4.39
CA ASN A 291 23.37 19.71 -4.07
C ASN A 291 23.28 19.89 -2.55
N LYS A 292 24.25 20.59 -1.96
CA LYS A 292 24.32 20.86 -0.51
C LYS A 292 23.19 21.76 0.00
N THR A 293 22.69 22.65 -0.84
CA THR A 293 21.56 23.53 -0.51
C THR A 293 20.36 23.22 -1.38
N PRO A 294 19.79 22.00 -1.34
CA PRO A 294 18.54 21.77 -2.02
C PRO A 294 17.51 22.62 -1.28
N SER A 295 16.79 23.46 -2.03
CA SER A 295 15.53 23.98 -1.50
C SER A 295 14.71 22.77 -1.01
N PRO A 296 14.00 22.86 0.11
CA PRO A 296 13.05 21.80 0.50
C PRO A 296 11.99 21.59 -0.59
N MET A 297 11.76 22.60 -1.44
CA MET A 297 10.98 22.55 -2.67
C MET A 297 11.84 22.31 -3.92
N SER A 298 13.00 21.67 -3.80
CA SER A 298 13.78 21.31 -4.97
C SER A 298 12.94 20.32 -5.77
N ASP A 299 12.51 20.77 -6.95
CA ASP A 299 11.69 20.01 -7.89
C ASP A 299 12.46 18.74 -8.27
N ALA A 300 12.11 17.62 -7.64
CA ALA A 300 12.57 16.31 -8.08
C ALA A 300 12.18 16.18 -9.56
N PRO A 301 13.07 15.65 -10.43
CA PRO A 301 12.75 15.53 -11.84
C PRO A 301 11.49 14.68 -11.96
N LEU A 302 10.46 15.20 -12.63
CA LEU A 302 9.19 14.47 -12.76
C LEU A 302 9.33 13.26 -13.69
N VAL A 303 10.23 13.39 -14.67
CA VAL A 303 10.60 12.33 -15.61
C VAL A 303 12.11 12.28 -15.71
N LEU A 304 12.67 11.09 -15.73
CA LEU A 304 14.09 10.87 -16.03
C LEU A 304 14.25 9.67 -16.96
N GLU A 305 15.39 9.60 -17.63
CA GLU A 305 15.77 8.47 -18.47
C GLU A 305 16.92 7.69 -17.82
N HIS A 306 16.78 6.38 -17.73
CA HIS A 306 17.81 5.50 -17.19
C HIS A 306 17.76 4.16 -17.94
N GLU A 307 18.92 3.68 -18.41
CA GLU A 307 19.04 2.44 -19.19
C GLU A 307 18.07 2.35 -20.39
N ASN A 308 17.86 3.46 -21.10
CA ASN A 308 16.90 3.62 -22.21
C ASN A 308 15.43 3.40 -21.81
N GLN A 309 15.10 3.57 -20.53
CA GLN A 309 13.74 3.53 -20.02
C GLN A 309 13.36 4.87 -19.43
N GLN A 310 12.11 5.25 -19.66
CA GLN A 310 11.53 6.47 -19.09
C GLN A 310 10.87 6.14 -17.75
N TYR A 311 11.32 6.84 -16.72
CA TYR A 311 10.84 6.73 -15.36
C TYR A 311 10.05 7.98 -14.98
N ILE A 312 8.90 7.78 -14.35
CA ILE A 312 7.98 8.82 -13.90
C ILE A 312 7.98 8.85 -12.37
N LEU A 313 8.15 10.03 -11.80
CA LEU A 313 8.08 10.23 -10.35
C LEU A 313 6.67 9.93 -9.85
N LYS A 314 6.56 8.87 -9.04
CA LYS A 314 5.33 8.43 -8.41
C LYS A 314 5.17 9.02 -7.02
N GLU A 315 6.21 8.94 -6.19
CA GLU A 315 6.19 9.40 -4.80
C GLU A 315 7.38 10.31 -4.51
N ASP A 316 7.14 11.38 -3.78
CA ASP A 316 8.16 12.30 -3.26
C ASP A 316 7.79 12.65 -1.82
N THR A 317 8.30 11.85 -0.90
CA THR A 317 7.90 11.90 0.51
C THR A 317 9.12 12.06 1.40
N PHE A 318 8.93 12.71 2.54
CA PHE A 318 9.85 12.62 3.66
C PHE A 318 9.39 11.48 4.55
N PHE A 319 10.32 10.73 5.15
CA PHE A 319 9.98 9.64 6.03
C PHE A 319 10.96 9.48 7.20
N GLN A 320 10.46 8.89 8.29
CA GLN A 320 11.21 8.32 9.40
C GLN A 320 10.75 6.88 9.58
N SER A 321 11.67 5.94 9.76
CA SER A 321 11.36 4.50 9.76
C SER A 321 11.90 3.81 11.00
N SER A 322 11.03 3.12 11.72
CA SER A 322 11.42 2.19 12.76
C SER A 322 11.30 0.75 12.25
N ILE A 323 12.35 -0.05 12.43
CA ILE A 323 12.33 -1.48 12.12
C ILE A 323 12.30 -2.23 13.43
N SER A 324 11.31 -3.09 13.60
CA SER A 324 11.21 -4.01 14.73
C SER A 324 11.24 -5.45 14.21
N SER A 325 12.08 -6.28 14.83
CA SER A 325 12.03 -7.72 14.62
C SER A 325 11.03 -8.30 15.61
N VAL A 326 9.96 -8.91 15.12
CA VAL A 326 9.04 -9.60 16.02
C VAL A 326 9.53 -11.02 16.20
N GLU A 327 10.08 -11.30 17.39
CA GLU A 327 10.52 -12.65 17.73
C GLU A 327 9.35 -13.63 17.59
N SER A 328 9.53 -14.60 16.70
CA SER A 328 8.68 -15.78 16.55
C SER A 328 9.58 -16.98 16.74
N GLU A 329 9.05 -18.05 17.34
CA GLU A 329 9.82 -19.23 17.74
C GLU A 329 10.59 -19.91 16.59
N ALA A 330 10.22 -19.65 15.33
CA ALA A 330 10.83 -20.30 14.16
C ALA A 330 11.67 -19.35 13.28
N ILE A 331 11.10 -18.24 12.79
CA ILE A 331 11.75 -17.35 11.82
C ILE A 331 11.37 -15.90 12.13
N PRO A 332 12.33 -14.96 12.27
CA PRO A 332 12.03 -13.57 12.54
C PRO A 332 11.31 -12.95 11.33
N VAL A 333 10.18 -12.30 11.62
CA VAL A 333 9.48 -11.45 10.66
C VAL A 333 9.80 -10.01 11.03
N ASN A 334 10.37 -9.28 10.08
CA ASN A 334 10.67 -7.86 10.26
C ASN A 334 9.44 -7.05 9.94
N VAL A 335 9.23 -6.03 10.75
CA VAL A 335 8.13 -5.08 10.62
C VAL A 335 8.73 -3.69 10.56
N THR A 336 8.35 -2.94 9.55
CA THR A 336 8.76 -1.54 9.37
C THR A 336 7.54 -0.64 9.57
N SER A 337 7.62 0.25 10.54
CA SER A 337 6.66 1.34 10.71
C SER A 337 7.31 2.62 10.21
N GLU A 338 6.66 3.34 9.29
CA GLU A 338 7.16 4.62 8.81
C GLU A 338 6.14 5.73 9.00
N ARG A 339 6.60 6.88 9.51
CA ARG A 339 5.88 8.14 9.38
C ARG A 339 6.32 8.78 8.07
N ARG A 340 5.35 9.01 7.19
CA ARG A 340 5.56 9.67 5.90
C ARG A 340 4.94 11.06 5.94
N PHE A 341 5.62 12.02 5.34
CA PHE A 341 5.16 13.38 5.15
C PHE A 341 5.23 13.71 3.66
N ASP A 342 4.07 13.97 3.07
CA ASP A 342 3.98 14.49 1.71
C ASP A 342 3.95 16.01 1.78
N HIS A 343 5.05 16.62 1.34
CA HIS A 343 5.22 18.07 1.35
C HIS A 343 4.24 18.80 0.41
N GLN A 344 3.63 18.11 -0.57
CA GLN A 344 2.71 18.71 -1.53
C GLN A 344 1.31 18.84 -0.96
N SER A 345 0.82 17.82 -0.26
CA SER A 345 -0.45 17.87 0.49
C SER A 345 -0.29 18.49 1.87
N SER A 346 0.96 18.61 2.37
CA SER A 346 1.27 18.96 3.76
C SER A 346 0.66 17.96 4.76
N GLU A 347 0.49 16.71 4.35
CA GLU A 347 -0.10 15.66 5.18
C GLU A 347 0.97 14.71 5.71
N SER A 348 0.78 14.31 6.96
CA SER A 348 1.51 13.19 7.55
C SER A 348 0.60 11.97 7.66
N TYR A 349 1.13 10.80 7.34
CA TYR A 349 0.44 9.54 7.55
C TYR A 349 1.42 8.46 8.00
N LEU A 350 0.88 7.44 8.66
CA LEU A 350 1.66 6.28 9.10
C LEU A 350 1.48 5.14 8.10
N THR A 351 2.57 4.42 7.85
CA THR A 351 2.59 3.19 7.06
C THR A 351 3.18 2.07 7.89
N TYR A 352 2.71 0.86 7.60
CA TYR A 352 3.11 -0.35 8.29
C TYR A 352 3.38 -1.42 7.25
N GLU A 353 4.58 -1.98 7.25
CA GLU A 353 5.01 -2.98 6.28
C GLU A 353 5.55 -4.20 7.02
N ILE A 354 5.04 -5.37 6.67
CA ILE A 354 5.53 -6.66 7.15
C ILE A 354 6.43 -7.22 6.06
N ASN A 355 7.65 -7.64 6.38
CA ASN A 355 8.62 -8.16 5.41
C ASN A 355 8.80 -9.68 5.56
N CYS A 356 8.72 -10.40 4.44
CA CYS A 356 9.09 -11.80 4.33
C CYS A 356 10.50 -11.92 3.74
N SER A 357 11.43 -12.43 4.55
CA SER A 357 12.85 -12.59 4.18
C SER A 357 13.13 -13.78 3.27
N ASP A 358 12.27 -14.79 3.27
CA ASP A 358 12.39 -15.99 2.43
C ASP A 358 11.02 -16.43 1.93
N LEU A 359 10.73 -16.08 0.68
CA LEU A 359 9.48 -16.43 0.01
C LEU A 359 9.36 -17.93 -0.31
N PHE A 360 10.49 -18.63 -0.45
CA PHE A 360 10.50 -20.03 -0.87
C PHE A 360 10.41 -21.00 0.30
N SER A 361 10.66 -20.54 1.52
CA SER A 361 10.43 -21.29 2.75
C SER A 361 8.95 -21.25 3.14
N ASP A 362 8.30 -22.41 3.14
CA ASP A 362 6.90 -22.54 3.59
C ASP A 362 6.70 -22.09 5.05
N VAL A 363 7.70 -22.29 5.91
CA VAL A 363 7.65 -21.86 7.31
C VAL A 363 7.69 -20.33 7.38
N ALA A 364 8.57 -19.69 6.60
CA ALA A 364 8.69 -18.23 6.57
C ALA A 364 7.41 -17.60 6.00
N TRP A 365 6.90 -18.15 4.89
CA TRP A 365 5.64 -17.72 4.28
C TRP A 365 4.45 -17.84 5.23
N LYS A 366 4.31 -18.99 5.92
CA LYS A 366 3.23 -19.19 6.90
C LYS A 366 3.33 -18.22 8.09
N THR A 367 4.55 -17.94 8.54
CA THR A 367 4.80 -17.00 9.65
C THR A 367 4.48 -15.56 9.22
N PHE A 368 4.94 -15.18 8.03
CA PHE A 368 4.62 -13.90 7.39
C PHE A 368 3.12 -13.71 7.25
N TRP A 369 2.41 -14.69 6.69
CA TRP A 369 0.97 -14.60 6.46
C TRP A 369 0.18 -14.50 7.77
N SER A 370 0.55 -15.29 8.79
CA SER A 370 -0.05 -15.21 10.12
C SER A 370 0.11 -13.81 10.75
N ARG A 371 1.23 -13.12 10.47
CA ARG A 371 1.41 -11.73 10.91
C ARG A 371 0.54 -10.76 10.11
N CYS A 372 0.39 -10.97 8.82
CA CYS A 372 -0.50 -10.17 7.97
C CYS A 372 -1.95 -10.26 8.46
N GLU A 373 -2.45 -11.46 8.77
CA GLU A 373 -3.80 -11.65 9.33
C GLU A 373 -4.01 -10.90 10.65
N LYS A 374 -3.00 -10.92 11.53
CA LYS A 374 -3.07 -10.16 12.79
C LYS A 374 -3.16 -8.66 12.54
N ALA A 375 -2.45 -8.15 11.52
CA ALA A 375 -2.47 -6.75 11.15
C ALA A 375 -3.79 -6.33 10.47
N THR A 376 -4.44 -7.22 9.72
CA THR A 376 -5.75 -6.94 9.09
C THR A 376 -6.92 -7.07 10.03
N GLN A 377 -6.80 -7.92 11.06
CA GLN A 377 -7.85 -8.16 12.03
C GLN A 377 -7.91 -7.11 13.12
N ASP A 378 -7.00 -6.14 13.17
CA ASP A 378 -6.92 -5.14 14.24
C ASP A 378 -8.32 -4.60 14.60
N LYS A 379 -8.78 -5.03 15.79
CA LYS A 379 -10.08 -4.72 16.39
C LYS A 379 -9.99 -3.62 17.42
N SER A 380 -8.83 -3.00 17.62
CA SER A 380 -8.78 -1.81 18.45
C SER A 380 -9.47 -0.69 17.68
N ALA A 381 -10.79 -0.62 17.78
CA ALA A 381 -11.39 0.69 17.88
C ALA A 381 -10.73 1.28 19.14
N PRO A 382 -9.93 2.36 19.04
CA PRO A 382 -9.63 3.11 20.25
C PRO A 382 -10.99 3.43 20.84
N LEU A 383 -11.22 2.99 22.08
CA LEU A 383 -12.22 3.64 22.93
C LEU A 383 -11.73 5.08 23.02
N LEU A 384 -12.23 5.92 22.11
CA LEU A 384 -11.87 7.34 21.96
C LEU A 384 -12.09 8.13 23.26
N ASP A 385 -12.71 7.51 24.27
CA ASP A 385 -12.95 8.08 25.58
C ASP A 385 -11.72 8.10 26.52
N GLU A 386 -10.62 7.37 26.25
CA GLU A 386 -9.48 7.33 27.20
C GLU A 386 -8.21 8.08 26.75
N VAL A 387 -7.97 8.27 25.45
CA VAL A 387 -6.67 8.82 24.97
C VAL A 387 -6.61 10.35 25.06
N HIS A 388 -7.74 11.06 25.07
CA HIS A 388 -7.73 12.53 25.10
C HIS A 388 -7.44 13.18 26.46
N TYR A 389 -7.19 12.40 27.53
CA TYR A 389 -6.92 12.95 28.85
C TYR A 389 -5.44 12.99 29.27
N GLN A 390 -4.51 12.40 28.50
CA GLN A 390 -3.10 12.33 28.92
C GLN A 390 -2.13 13.27 28.18
N GLU A 391 -2.53 13.94 27.08
CA GLU A 391 -1.67 14.90 26.37
C GLU A 391 -1.97 16.38 26.72
N LEU A 392 -2.81 16.63 27.73
CA LEU A 392 -3.14 17.99 28.23
C LEU A 392 -2.78 18.21 29.71
N GLN A 393 -1.90 17.39 30.28
CA GLN A 393 -1.24 17.63 31.58
C GLN A 393 0.27 17.59 31.40
#